data_AF-Q8GND8-F1
#
_entry.id   AF-Q8GND8-F1
#
_cell.length_a   1.000
_cell.length_b   1.000
_cell.length_c   1.000
_cell.angle_alpha   90.00
_cell.angle_beta   90.00
_cell.angle_gamma   90.00
#
_symmetry.space_group_name_H-M   'P 1'
#
loop_
_entity.id
_entity.type
_entity.pdbx_description
1 polymer ?
#
loop_
_entity_poly.entity_id
_entity_poly.type
_entity_poly.pdbx_seq_one_letter_code
_entity_poly.pdbx_strand_id
1 'polypeptide(L)'
;MSEDIGNFISLINSIVALIISVIALIYTVRTYLLKSGSSVRGSYGISSSIFCEDKYVSSVTLENLKDRSTVIFSIYLKIGHNYFLEIENFESYPLILKPFEVYRKKYDPIDLYSVNMKRI
;
A
#
# COMPACT_ATOMS: atom_id res chain seq x y z
N MET A 1 -36.31 -27.18 -39.83
CA MET A 1 -35.46 -26.17 -40.51
C MET A 1 -35.59 -24.79 -39.87
N SER A 2 -36.78 -24.19 -39.71
CA SER A 2 -36.95 -22.92 -38.97
C SER A 2 -36.74 -23.04 -37.46
N GLU A 3 -37.21 -24.14 -36.84
CA GLU A 3 -36.99 -24.42 -35.40
C GLU A 3 -35.52 -24.69 -35.05
N ASP A 4 -34.80 -25.42 -35.90
CA ASP A 4 -33.37 -25.71 -35.69
C ASP A 4 -32.50 -24.45 -35.71
N ILE A 5 -32.84 -23.50 -36.59
CA ILE A 5 -32.18 -22.19 -36.67
C ILE A 5 -32.46 -21.36 -35.41
N GLY A 6 -33.70 -21.38 -34.91
CA GLY A 6 -34.08 -20.72 -33.66
C GLY A 6 -33.32 -21.27 -32.44
N ASN A 7 -33.21 -22.59 -32.35
CA ASN A 7 -32.45 -23.27 -31.30
C ASN A 7 -30.96 -22.91 -31.36
N PHE A 8 -30.37 -22.89 -32.56
CA PHE A 8 -28.97 -22.51 -32.76
C PHE A 8 -28.68 -21.06 -32.31
N ILE A 9 -29.56 -20.12 -32.66
CA ILE A 9 -29.46 -18.72 -32.23
C ILE A 9 -29.56 -18.61 -30.70
N SER A 10 -30.50 -19.34 -30.07
CA SER A 10 -30.65 -19.34 -28.62
C SER A 10 -29.41 -19.86 -27.89
N LEU A 11 -28.73 -20.85 -28.47
CA LEU A 11 -27.52 -21.47 -27.94
C LEU A 11 -26.34 -20.48 -28.03
N ILE A 12 -26.19 -19.79 -29.16
CA ILE A 12 -25.20 -18.71 -29.31
C ILE A 12 -25.42 -17.61 -28.27
N ASN A 13 -26.66 -17.15 -28.11
CA ASN A 13 -27.00 -16.11 -27.14
C ASN A 13 -26.66 -16.53 -25.71
N SER A 14 -26.92 -17.79 -25.36
CA SER A 14 -26.61 -18.35 -24.04
C SER A 14 -25.10 -18.43 -23.79
N ILE A 15 -24.31 -18.82 -24.80
CA ILE A 15 -22.85 -18.84 -24.71
C ILE A 15 -22.29 -17.42 -24.52
N VAL A 16 -22.77 -16.45 -25.29
CA VAL A 16 -22.33 -15.06 -25.17
C VAL A 16 -22.68 -14.50 -23.78
N ALA A 17 -23.89 -14.77 -23.29
CA ALA A 17 -24.30 -14.37 -21.94
C ALA A 17 -23.42 -15.00 -20.85
N LEU A 18 -23.08 -16.28 -20.99
CA LEU A 18 -22.18 -16.98 -20.06
C LEU A 18 -20.79 -16.32 -20.03
N ILE A 19 -20.21 -16.00 -21.20
CA ILE A 19 -18.89 -15.35 -21.29
C ILE A 19 -18.91 -13.99 -20.59
N ILE A 20 -19.93 -13.17 -20.86
CA ILE A 20 -20.08 -11.85 -20.22
C ILE A 20 -20.21 -12.00 -18.70
N SER A 21 -21.00 -12.96 -18.22
CA SER A 21 -21.18 -13.22 -16.79
C SER A 21 -19.88 -13.64 -16.12
N VAL A 22 -19.07 -14.48 -16.76
CA VAL A 22 -17.77 -14.94 -16.22
C VAL A 22 -16.80 -13.77 -16.13
N ILE A 23 -16.72 -12.93 -17.16
CA ILE A 23 -15.87 -11.73 -17.15
C ILE A 23 -16.30 -10.79 -16.02
N ALA A 24 -17.60 -10.50 -15.91
CA ALA A 24 -18.14 -9.64 -14.86
C ALA A 24 -17.81 -10.18 -13.46
N LEU A 25 -17.92 -11.49 -13.25
CA LEU A 25 -17.57 -12.13 -11.99
C LEU A 25 -16.08 -11.97 -11.66
N ILE A 26 -15.18 -12.19 -12.63
CA ILE A 26 -13.74 -12.05 -12.43
C ILE A 26 -13.39 -10.62 -11.99
N TYR A 27 -13.95 -9.61 -12.67
CA TYR A 27 -13.75 -8.21 -12.30
C TYR A 27 -14.29 -7.91 -10.89
N THR A 28 -15.51 -8.37 -10.59
CA THR A 28 -16.15 -8.16 -9.29
C THR A 28 -15.31 -8.75 -8.15
N VAL A 29 -14.80 -9.97 -8.31
CA VAL A 29 -13.94 -10.61 -7.31
C VAL A 29 -12.64 -9.83 -7.11
N ARG A 30 -11.97 -9.40 -8.19
CA ARG A 30 -10.74 -8.60 -8.08
C ARG A 30 -10.98 -7.26 -7.38
N THR A 31 -12.03 -6.54 -7.75
CA THR A 31 -12.39 -5.29 -7.09
C THR A 31 -12.76 -5.48 -5.63
N TYR A 32 -13.43 -6.60 -5.30
CA TYR A 32 -13.73 -6.93 -3.91
C TYR A 32 -12.45 -7.18 -3.09
N LEU A 33 -11.47 -7.91 -3.64
CA LEU A 33 -10.17 -8.14 -2.99
C LEU A 33 -9.36 -6.84 -2.80
N LEU A 34 -9.51 -5.86 -3.69
CA LEU A 34 -8.90 -4.53 -3.54
C LEU A 34 -9.53 -3.71 -2.41
N LYS A 35 -10.80 -3.97 -2.07
CA LYS A 35 -11.49 -3.33 -0.94
C LYS A 35 -11.23 -4.05 0.40
N SER A 36 -10.82 -5.32 0.34
CA SER A 36 -10.52 -6.12 1.52
C SER A 36 -9.14 -5.79 2.12
N GLY A 37 -9.11 -5.59 3.44
CA GLY A 37 -7.90 -5.35 4.23
C GLY A 37 -7.23 -3.99 3.98
N SER A 38 -5.99 -3.87 4.49
CA SER A 38 -5.06 -2.77 4.19
C SER A 38 -3.80 -3.36 3.57
N SER A 39 -3.24 -2.69 2.57
CA SER A 39 -1.96 -3.06 1.98
C SER A 39 -1.18 -1.80 1.68
N VAL A 40 -0.16 -1.55 2.50
CA VAL A 40 0.74 -0.42 2.38
C VAL A 40 2.14 -0.96 2.13
N ARG A 41 2.79 -0.48 1.08
CA ARG A 41 4.19 -0.78 0.80
C ARG A 41 5.05 0.35 1.35
N GLY A 42 6.10 0.00 2.07
CA GLY A 42 7.06 0.96 2.60
C GLY A 42 8.47 0.70 2.07
N SER A 43 9.21 1.78 1.84
CA SER A 43 10.65 1.76 1.62
C SER A 43 11.31 2.90 2.37
N TYR A 44 12.56 2.71 2.76
CA TYR A 44 13.35 3.72 3.46
C TYR A 44 14.74 3.83 2.83
N GLY A 45 15.29 5.04 2.85
CA GLY A 45 16.66 5.32 2.44
C GLY A 45 17.55 5.53 3.66
N ILE A 46 18.77 5.03 3.59
CA ILE A 46 19.82 5.35 4.58
C ILE A 46 20.84 6.25 3.89
N SER A 47 21.31 7.29 4.58
CA SER A 47 22.40 8.14 4.11
C SER A 47 23.38 8.42 5.25
N SER A 48 24.54 8.96 4.89
CA SER A 48 25.53 9.51 5.82
C SER A 48 25.87 10.92 5.34
N SER A 49 26.27 11.80 6.25
CA SER A 49 26.64 13.17 5.88
C SER A 49 27.92 13.58 6.57
N ILE A 50 28.56 14.65 6.10
CA ILE A 50 29.76 15.21 6.76
C ILE A 50 29.42 15.71 8.18
N PHE A 51 28.16 16.06 8.42
CA PHE A 51 27.66 16.56 9.71
C PHE A 51 27.23 15.45 10.67
N CYS A 52 27.14 14.20 10.22
CA CYS A 52 26.71 13.07 11.03
C CYS A 52 27.58 11.86 10.70
N GLU A 53 28.46 11.48 11.63
CA GLU A 53 29.32 10.30 11.47
C GLU A 53 28.50 9.00 11.35
N ASP A 54 27.28 8.98 11.90
CA ASP A 54 26.39 7.83 11.86
C ASP A 54 25.52 7.78 10.60
N LYS A 55 25.11 6.57 10.24
CA LYS A 55 24.10 6.35 9.20
C LYS A 55 22.72 6.74 9.72
N TYR A 56 22.00 7.58 8.99
CA TYR A 56 20.65 8.01 9.34
C TYR A 56 19.61 7.68 8.27
N VAL A 57 18.33 7.67 8.66
CA VAL A 57 17.20 7.47 7.74
C VAL A 57 17.00 8.76 6.98
N SER A 58 17.34 8.77 5.70
CA SER A 58 17.30 9.97 4.85
C SER A 58 15.93 10.19 4.19
N SER A 59 15.16 9.12 4.02
CA SER A 59 13.83 9.22 3.46
C SER A 59 12.97 8.03 3.83
N VAL A 60 11.66 8.26 3.88
CA VAL A 60 10.65 7.22 3.96
C VAL A 60 9.64 7.44 2.83
N THR A 61 9.29 6.36 2.15
CA THR A 61 8.25 6.32 1.13
C THR A 61 7.22 5.29 1.52
N LEU A 62 5.95 5.68 1.51
CA LEU A 62 4.80 4.82 1.75
C LEU A 62 3.86 4.91 0.55
N GLU A 63 3.45 3.76 0.05
CA GLU A 63 2.55 3.61 -1.09
C GLU A 63 1.32 2.83 -0.66
N ASN A 64 0.14 3.40 -0.87
CA ASN A 64 -1.12 2.69 -0.67
C ASN A 64 -1.41 1.83 -1.91
N LEU A 65 -1.52 0.51 -1.73
CA LEU A 65 -1.82 -0.41 -2.84
C LEU A 65 -3.31 -0.75 -2.96
N LYS A 66 -4.18 -0.04 -2.21
CA LYS A 66 -5.60 -0.34 -2.11
C LYS A 66 -6.46 0.78 -2.67
N ASP A 67 -7.65 0.39 -3.15
CA ASP A 67 -8.71 1.28 -3.64
C ASP A 67 -9.56 1.83 -2.48
N ARG A 68 -8.90 2.25 -1.40
CA ARG A 68 -9.49 2.87 -0.22
C ARG A 68 -8.44 3.71 0.49
N SER A 69 -8.87 4.80 1.11
CA SER A 69 -7.96 5.59 1.93
C SER A 69 -7.48 4.78 3.15
N THR A 70 -6.20 4.93 3.48
CA THR A 70 -5.57 4.36 4.67
C THR A 70 -5.15 5.50 5.59
N VAL A 71 -5.53 5.40 6.86
CA VAL A 71 -5.12 6.37 7.89
C VAL A 71 -3.89 5.83 8.60
N ILE A 72 -2.85 6.65 8.69
CA ILE A 72 -1.57 6.31 9.31
C ILE A 72 -1.39 7.22 10.53
N PHE A 73 -1.23 6.60 11.70
CA PHE A 73 -1.05 7.31 12.97
C PHE A 73 0.42 7.46 13.36
N SER A 74 1.27 6.49 13.04
CA SER A 74 2.71 6.57 13.32
C SER A 74 3.48 5.69 12.33
N ILE A 75 4.75 6.01 12.13
CA ILE A 75 5.68 5.22 11.31
C ILE A 75 6.82 4.75 12.22
N TYR A 76 6.98 3.43 12.32
CA TYR A 76 8.07 2.81 13.06
C TYR A 76 8.99 2.03 12.12
N LEU A 77 10.30 2.19 12.30
CA LEU A 77 11.33 1.41 11.63
C LEU A 77 11.91 0.39 12.61
N LYS A 78 11.91 -0.88 12.23
CA LYS A 78 12.55 -1.94 13.03
C LYS A 78 14.05 -1.95 12.78
N ILE A 79 14.86 -1.69 13.82
CA ILE A 79 16.33 -1.59 13.72
C ILE A 79 17.03 -2.82 14.31
N GLY A 80 16.32 -3.71 15.00
CA GLY A 80 16.91 -4.91 15.57
C GLY A 80 15.91 -5.93 16.08
N HIS A 81 16.34 -6.77 17.02
CA HIS A 81 15.45 -7.70 17.70
C HIS A 81 14.56 -6.95 18.69
N ASN A 82 13.31 -6.71 18.29
CA ASN A 82 12.28 -6.02 19.07
C ASN A 82 12.53 -4.52 19.35
N TYR A 83 13.49 -3.90 18.66
CA TYR A 83 13.70 -2.45 18.72
C TYR A 83 13.05 -1.76 17.52
N PHE A 84 12.17 -0.81 17.83
CA PHE A 84 11.47 0.02 16.88
C PHE A 84 11.84 1.48 17.13
N LEU A 85 12.32 2.14 16.09
CA LEU A 85 12.53 3.57 16.08
C LEU A 85 11.29 4.24 15.52
N GLU A 86 10.71 5.15 16.29
CA GLU A 86 9.67 6.03 15.78
C GLU A 86 10.31 7.04 14.82
N ILE A 87 9.84 7.05 13.57
CA ILE A 87 10.28 8.00 12.55
C ILE A 87 9.34 9.20 12.50
N GLU A 88 8.03 8.94 12.57
CA GLU A 88 7.00 9.97 12.53
C GLU A 88 5.86 9.60 13.48
N ASN A 89 5.35 10.61 14.17
CA ASN A 89 4.15 10.53 14.99
C ASN A 89 3.09 11.49 14.43
N PHE A 90 1.95 10.92 14.04
CA PHE A 90 0.79 11.61 13.50
C PHE A 90 -0.45 11.45 14.40
N GLU A 91 -0.30 11.09 15.68
CA GLU A 91 -1.45 10.88 16.58
C GLU A 91 -2.38 12.10 16.65
N SER A 92 -1.79 13.31 16.68
CA SER A 92 -2.55 14.57 16.72
C SER A 92 -3.12 14.97 15.36
N TYR A 93 -2.45 14.61 14.26
CA TYR A 93 -2.87 14.95 12.90
C TYR A 93 -2.59 13.76 11.97
N PRO A 94 -3.51 12.78 11.87
CA PRO A 94 -3.29 11.54 11.15
C PRO A 94 -3.01 11.77 9.66
N LEU A 95 -2.04 11.03 9.13
CA LEU A 95 -1.76 11.05 7.70
C LEU A 95 -2.83 10.24 6.97
N ILE A 96 -3.64 10.91 6.15
CA ILE A 96 -4.63 10.25 5.29
C ILE A 96 -3.98 10.00 3.93
N LEU A 97 -3.66 8.74 3.65
CA LEU A 97 -3.12 8.30 2.37
C LEU A 97 -4.27 7.85 1.46
N LYS A 98 -4.55 8.61 0.41
CA LYS A 98 -5.63 8.35 -0.55
C LYS A 98 -5.40 7.03 -1.31
N PRO A 99 -6.42 6.50 -2.01
CA PRO A 99 -6.26 5.32 -2.85
C PRO A 99 -5.12 5.50 -3.85
N PHE A 100 -4.23 4.52 -3.92
CA PHE A 100 -3.07 4.52 -4.82
C PHE A 100 -2.11 5.72 -4.67
N GLU A 101 -2.18 6.43 -3.53
CA GLU A 101 -1.32 7.58 -3.27
C GLU A 101 0.04 7.14 -2.70
N VAL A 102 1.05 7.94 -3.02
CA VAL A 102 2.41 7.79 -2.51
C VAL A 102 2.73 8.98 -1.61
N TYR A 103 3.05 8.69 -0.36
CA TYR A 103 3.62 9.63 0.59
C TYR A 103 5.14 9.47 0.59
N ARG A 104 5.87 10.57 0.44
CA ARG A 104 7.33 10.59 0.54
C ARG A 104 7.78 11.76 1.40
N LYS A 105 8.56 11.45 2.43
CA LYS A 105 9.22 12.44 3.27
C LYS A 105 10.73 12.24 3.21
N LYS A 106 11.45 13.35 3.09
CA LYS A 106 12.91 13.40 3.22
C LYS A 106 13.25 13.98 4.58
N TYR A 107 14.34 13.48 5.14
CA TYR A 107 14.87 13.90 6.42
C TYR A 107 16.27 14.45 6.23
N ASP A 108 16.57 15.51 6.97
CA ASP A 108 17.90 16.06 7.07
C ASP A 108 18.76 15.18 8.01
N PRO A 109 20.09 15.36 7.98
CA PRO A 109 20.98 14.70 8.93
C PRO A 109 20.52 14.94 10.36
N ILE A 110 20.43 13.88 11.12
CA ILE A 110 20.14 13.93 12.56
C ILE A 110 21.43 13.98 13.37
N ASP A 111 21.34 14.55 14.57
CA ASP A 111 22.49 14.65 15.45
C ASP A 111 22.81 13.32 16.16
N LEU A 112 21.78 12.53 16.52
CA LEU A 112 21.92 11.33 17.35
C LEU A 112 20.66 10.45 17.33
N TYR A 113 20.84 9.12 17.28
CA TYR A 113 19.82 8.18 17.79
C TYR A 113 20.14 7.80 19.23
N SER A 114 19.17 7.96 20.14
CA SER A 114 19.34 7.53 21.53
C SER A 114 18.10 6.82 22.07
N VAL A 115 18.34 5.87 22.97
CA VAL A 115 17.31 5.25 23.81
C VAL A 115 17.71 5.48 25.26
N ASN A 116 16.82 6.08 26.05
CA ASN A 116 17.06 6.40 27.46
C ASN A 116 18.40 7.15 27.67
N MET A 117 18.65 8.19 26.87
CA MET A 117 19.88 8.99 26.86
C MET A 117 21.18 8.23 26.53
N LYS A 118 21.09 6.96 26.10
CA LYS A 118 22.22 6.18 25.62
C LYS A 118 22.20 6.13 24.10
N ARG A 119 23.33 6.47 23.46
CA ARG A 119 23.51 6.35 22.00
C ARG A 119 23.34 4.89 21.58
N ILE A 120 22.60 4.69 20.49
CA ILE A 120 22.45 3.39 19.83
C ILE A 120 23.43 3.31 18.67
#